data_AF-A0A251XIJ0-F1
#
_entry.id   AF-A0A251XIJ0-F1
#
_cell.length_a   1.000
_cell.length_b   1.000
_cell.length_c   1.000
_cell.angle_alpha   90.00
_cell.angle_beta   90.00
_cell.angle_gamma   90.00
#
_symmetry.space_group_name_H-M   'P 1'
#
loop_
_entity.id
_entity.type
_entity.pdbx_description
1 polymer ?
#
loop_
_entity_poly.entity_id
_entity_poly.type
_entity_poly.pdbx_seq_one_letter_code
_entity_poly.pdbx_strand_id
1 'polypeptide(L)'
;MPPGLEFVLFDHTFSFNIILPITVLGLFIVLVALYPFIEAWITGDKREHHILDRPRNAPTRTAIGAAGVTFYAVLWSAASSDLIATHFKVSMEGVIHTLQALLILGPVIAYQVAKRICLALMKKDREIALHGVESGRIVKLPGGEFIEVHEQLDEYERWRLVSYDDYKPLMIRPDSRGRITVNQRARAALSKWFFEDRISPVTTKDVERSHGDHH
;
A
#
# COMPACT_ATOMS: atom_id res chain seq x y z
N MET A 1 15.00 -17.41 16.64
CA MET A 1 15.06 -16.69 17.92
C MET A 1 16.47 -16.17 18.12
N PRO A 2 16.68 -14.94 18.62
CA PRO A 2 18.01 -14.50 19.01
C PRO A 2 18.50 -15.37 20.18
N PRO A 3 19.71 -15.93 20.14
CA PRO A 3 20.26 -16.63 21.30
C PRO A 3 20.70 -15.62 22.39
N GLY A 4 20.54 -16.00 23.66
CA GLY A 4 21.17 -15.29 24.79
C GLY A 4 20.41 -14.10 25.39
N LEU A 5 19.15 -13.84 25.02
CA LEU A 5 18.31 -12.83 25.70
C LEU A 5 17.62 -13.45 26.92
N GLU A 6 18.40 -13.77 27.94
CA GLU A 6 17.89 -14.20 29.24
C GLU A 6 18.60 -13.41 30.33
N PHE A 7 17.83 -12.88 31.29
CA PHE A 7 18.43 -12.31 32.50
C PHE A 7 17.66 -12.77 33.72
N VAL A 8 18.41 -13.01 34.80
CA VAL A 8 17.86 -13.38 36.10
C VAL A 8 17.67 -12.09 36.90
N LEU A 9 16.46 -11.85 37.37
CA LEU A 9 16.11 -10.71 38.21
C LEU A 9 15.17 -11.18 39.32
N PHE A 10 15.46 -10.82 40.59
CA PHE A 10 14.68 -11.22 41.77
C PHE A 10 14.43 -12.74 41.88
N ASP A 11 15.46 -13.57 41.68
CA ASP A 11 15.37 -15.04 41.67
C ASP A 11 14.40 -15.63 40.63
N HIS A 12 13.98 -14.84 39.64
CA HIS A 12 13.18 -15.29 38.49
C HIS A 12 13.97 -15.15 37.19
N THR A 13 13.91 -16.18 36.34
CA THR A 13 14.52 -16.15 35.00
C THR A 13 13.56 -15.52 34.01
N PHE A 14 13.93 -14.37 33.45
CA PHE A 14 13.18 -13.74 32.37
C PHE A 14 13.77 -14.17 31.02
N SER A 15 13.09 -15.11 30.36
CA SER A 15 13.47 -15.61 29.03
C SER A 15 12.89 -14.72 27.91
N PHE A 16 13.56 -13.60 27.60
CA PHE A 16 13.18 -12.72 26.49
C PHE A 16 13.23 -13.42 25.13
N ASN A 17 14.01 -14.49 24.99
CA ASN A 17 13.99 -15.40 23.84
C ASN A 17 12.59 -15.90 23.49
N ILE A 18 11.73 -16.10 24.50
CA ILE A 18 10.34 -16.59 24.35
C ILE A 18 9.35 -15.43 24.39
N ILE A 19 9.53 -14.50 25.33
CA ILE A 19 8.61 -13.37 25.53
C ILE A 19 8.57 -12.47 24.29
N LEU A 20 9.71 -12.19 23.66
CA LEU A 20 9.78 -11.26 22.54
C LEU A 20 9.02 -11.76 21.30
N PRO A 21 9.22 -13.00 20.80
CA PRO A 21 8.43 -13.53 19.70
C PRO A 21 6.92 -13.57 19.99
N ILE A 22 6.52 -14.00 21.20
CA ILE A 22 5.10 -14.04 21.59
C ILE A 22 4.51 -12.63 21.62
N THR A 23 5.24 -11.66 22.17
CA THR A 23 4.80 -10.26 22.26
C THR A 23 4.66 -9.65 20.87
N VAL A 24 5.63 -9.89 19.97
CA VAL A 24 5.58 -9.40 18.58
C VAL A 24 4.39 -10.01 17.84
N LEU A 25 4.14 -11.31 17.98
CA LEU A 25 2.99 -11.97 17.37
C LEU A 25 1.66 -11.45 17.93
N GLY A 26 1.56 -11.29 19.25
CA GLY A 26 0.38 -10.73 19.91
C GLY A 26 0.12 -9.29 19.46
N LEU A 27 1.17 -8.46 19.39
CA LEU A 27 1.07 -7.09 18.90
C LEU A 27 0.64 -7.06 17.42
N PHE A 28 1.17 -7.95 16.58
CA PHE A 28 0.77 -8.06 15.18
C PHE A 28 -0.74 -8.35 15.04
N ILE A 29 -1.26 -9.33 15.80
CA ILE A 29 -2.69 -9.66 15.79
C ILE A 29 -3.53 -8.47 16.26
N VAL A 30 -3.14 -7.81 17.34
CA VAL A 30 -3.83 -6.62 17.87
C VAL A 30 -3.82 -5.48 16.85
N LEU A 31 -2.70 -5.24 16.17
CA LEU A 31 -2.59 -4.21 15.13
C LEU A 31 -3.52 -4.51 13.94
N VAL A 32 -3.61 -5.77 13.50
CA VAL A 32 -4.52 -6.19 12.42
C VAL A 32 -5.98 -6.01 12.86
N ALA A 33 -6.33 -6.40 14.09
CA ALA A 33 -7.68 -6.24 14.62
C ALA A 33 -8.08 -4.77 14.78
N LEU A 34 -7.13 -3.90 15.16
CA LEU A 34 -7.36 -2.46 15.33
C LEU A 34 -7.19 -1.66 14.05
N TYR A 35 -6.68 -2.26 12.96
CA TYR A 35 -6.45 -1.60 11.68
C TYR A 35 -7.63 -0.75 11.17
N PRO A 36 -8.90 -1.24 11.12
CA PRO A 36 -10.01 -0.42 10.61
C PRO A 36 -10.23 0.85 11.42
N PHE A 37 -10.00 0.82 12.74
CA PHE A 37 -10.13 1.99 13.61
C PHE A 37 -8.97 2.97 13.42
N ILE A 38 -7.76 2.45 13.21
CA ILE A 38 -6.57 3.26 12.90
C ILE A 38 -6.76 3.96 11.55
N GLU A 39 -7.20 3.24 10.52
CA GLU A 39 -7.47 3.80 9.20
C GLU A 39 -8.59 4.84 9.27
N ALA A 40 -9.72 4.55 9.90
CA ALA A 40 -10.80 5.52 10.08
C ALA A 40 -10.34 6.79 10.83
N TRP A 41 -9.43 6.64 11.80
CA TRP A 41 -8.84 7.79 12.50
C TRP A 41 -7.92 8.61 11.58
N ILE A 42 -7.04 7.97 10.81
CA ILE A 42 -6.11 8.65 9.88
C ILE A 42 -6.87 9.35 8.74
N THR A 43 -7.81 8.64 8.12
CA THR A 43 -8.60 9.12 6.98
C THR A 43 -9.66 10.12 7.41
N GLY A 44 -10.23 9.95 8.61
CA GLY A 44 -11.34 10.75 9.08
C GLY A 44 -12.66 10.48 8.36
N ASP A 45 -12.72 9.46 7.51
CA ASP A 45 -13.95 9.05 6.85
C ASP A 45 -14.83 8.26 7.82
N LYS A 46 -16.08 8.71 7.95
CA LYS A 46 -17.13 8.09 8.77
C LYS A 46 -18.40 7.83 7.95
N ARG A 47 -18.32 7.94 6.62
CA ARG A 47 -19.43 7.65 5.72
C ARG A 47 -19.72 6.15 5.71
N GLU A 48 -20.93 5.80 5.30
CA GLU A 48 -21.30 4.41 5.05
C GLU A 48 -20.81 4.00 3.66
N HIS A 49 -19.97 2.96 3.59
CA HIS A 49 -19.47 2.42 2.33
C HIS A 49 -20.20 1.11 2.00
N HIS A 50 -21.02 1.12 0.95
CA HIS A 50 -21.72 -0.07 0.44
C HIS A 50 -21.06 -0.70 -0.79
N ILE A 51 -20.06 -0.02 -1.36
CA ILE A 51 -19.32 -0.48 -2.53
C ILE A 51 -17.87 -0.74 -2.12
N LEU A 52 -17.35 -1.88 -2.57
CA LEU A 52 -15.96 -2.26 -2.32
C LEU A 52 -15.03 -1.35 -3.11
N ASP A 53 -14.01 -0.85 -2.43
CA ASP A 53 -12.93 -0.12 -3.07
C ASP A 53 -11.96 -1.09 -3.77
N ARG A 54 -11.45 -0.70 -4.93
CA ARG A 54 -10.47 -1.51 -5.64
C ARG A 54 -9.13 -1.40 -4.95
N PRO A 55 -8.37 -2.51 -4.77
CA PRO A 55 -7.06 -2.46 -4.12
C PRO A 55 -6.09 -1.45 -4.74
N ARG A 56 -6.14 -1.26 -6.05
CA ARG A 56 -5.29 -0.29 -6.75
C ARG A 56 -5.59 1.18 -6.40
N ASN A 57 -6.83 1.49 -6.00
CA ASN A 57 -7.29 2.84 -5.66
C ASN A 57 -6.94 3.26 -4.23
N ALA A 58 -6.51 2.32 -3.39
CA ALA A 58 -5.98 2.58 -2.05
C ALA A 58 -4.53 2.07 -1.91
N PRO A 59 -3.53 2.70 -2.58
CA PRO A 59 -2.16 2.21 -2.64
C PRO A 59 -1.53 1.95 -1.27
N THR A 60 -1.71 2.86 -0.31
CA THR A 60 -1.12 2.75 1.03
C THR A 60 -1.74 1.60 1.83
N ARG A 61 -3.07 1.45 1.80
CA ARG A 61 -3.78 0.32 2.45
C ARG A 61 -3.34 -1.02 1.85
N THR A 62 -3.31 -1.11 0.53
CA THR A 62 -2.88 -2.32 -0.17
C THR A 62 -1.42 -2.66 0.10
N ALA A 63 -0.55 -1.66 0.20
CA ALA A 63 0.86 -1.86 0.55
C ALA A 63 1.05 -2.33 2.00
N ILE A 64 0.28 -1.79 2.96
CA ILE A 64 0.28 -2.27 4.36
C ILE A 64 -0.19 -3.74 4.41
N GLY A 65 -1.26 -4.06 3.68
CA GLY A 65 -1.77 -5.43 3.55
C GLY A 65 -0.71 -6.38 2.97
N ALA A 66 -0.05 -5.98 1.87
CA ALA A 66 1.02 -6.76 1.26
C ALA A 66 2.19 -7.00 2.22
N ALA A 67 2.61 -5.97 2.97
CA ALA A 67 3.64 -6.10 3.99
C ALA A 67 3.26 -7.09 5.09
N GLY A 68 2.01 -7.05 5.57
CA GLY A 68 1.48 -7.99 6.57
C GLY A 68 1.42 -9.43 6.06
N VAL A 69 0.98 -9.64 4.81
CA VAL A 69 0.97 -10.96 4.18
C VAL A 69 2.39 -11.50 4.01
N THR A 70 3.35 -10.67 3.57
CA THR A 70 4.76 -11.08 3.46
C THR A 70 5.35 -11.42 4.83
N PHE A 71 5.06 -10.64 5.87
CA PHE A 71 5.49 -10.94 7.23
C PHE A 71 4.98 -12.31 7.69
N TYR A 72 3.68 -12.57 7.50
CA TYR A 72 3.08 -13.86 7.82
C TYR A 72 3.68 -15.01 7.00
N ALA A 73 3.89 -14.81 5.69
CA ALA A 73 4.48 -15.81 4.82
C ALA A 73 5.90 -16.19 5.26
N VAL A 74 6.73 -15.21 5.67
CA VAL A 74 8.08 -15.47 6.19
C VAL A 74 8.02 -16.26 7.50
N LEU A 75 7.13 -15.91 8.43
CA LEU A 75 6.95 -16.66 9.67
C LEU A 75 6.49 -18.10 9.41
N TRP A 76 5.57 -18.28 8.47
CA TRP A 76 5.10 -19.59 8.06
C TRP A 76 6.22 -20.42 7.38
N SER A 77 7.02 -19.81 6.52
CA SER A 77 8.22 -20.45 5.94
C SER A 77 9.26 -20.79 7.01
N ALA A 78 9.39 -19.98 8.06
CA ALA A 78 10.27 -20.29 9.18
C ALA A 78 9.82 -21.50 10.00
N ALA A 79 8.52 -21.76 10.07
CA ALA A 79 8.01 -23.00 10.69
C ALA A 79 8.38 -24.27 9.89
N SER A 80 8.71 -24.14 8.61
CA SER A 80 9.11 -25.25 7.72
C SER A 80 10.58 -25.20 7.31
N SER A 81 11.43 -24.48 8.04
CA SER A 81 12.85 -24.28 7.68
C SER A 81 13.64 -25.58 7.52
N ASP A 82 13.35 -26.61 8.32
CA ASP A 82 14.02 -27.92 8.23
C ASP A 82 13.69 -28.64 6.91
N LEU A 83 12.43 -28.55 6.46
CA LEU A 83 12.01 -29.08 5.17
C LEU A 83 12.67 -28.30 4.03
N ILE A 84 12.78 -26.98 4.15
CA ILE A 84 13.48 -26.16 3.16
C ILE A 84 14.95 -26.59 3.06
N ALA A 85 15.65 -26.74 4.19
CA ALA A 85 17.05 -27.15 4.21
C ALA A 85 17.27 -28.52 3.55
N THR A 86 16.42 -29.49 3.88
CA THR A 86 16.54 -30.87 3.38
C THR A 86 16.16 -31.01 1.89
N HIS A 87 15.07 -30.38 1.44
CA HIS A 87 14.60 -30.50 0.05
C HIS A 87 15.45 -29.68 -0.93
N PHE A 88 15.89 -28.49 -0.54
CA PHE A 88 16.73 -27.64 -1.38
C PHE A 88 18.23 -27.92 -1.21
N LYS A 89 18.61 -28.83 -0.30
CA LYS A 89 20.00 -29.22 -0.01
C LYS A 89 20.89 -28.02 0.34
N VAL A 90 20.35 -27.10 1.12
CA VAL A 90 21.03 -25.88 1.59
C VAL A 90 21.33 -25.98 3.08
N SER A 91 22.27 -25.17 3.59
CA SER A 91 22.61 -25.18 5.01
C SER A 91 21.46 -24.64 5.87
N MET A 92 21.24 -25.26 7.03
CA MET A 92 20.19 -24.85 7.96
C MET A 92 20.42 -23.43 8.49
N GLU A 93 21.67 -23.11 8.87
CA GLU A 93 22.04 -21.76 9.31
C GLU A 93 21.78 -20.72 8.22
N GLY A 94 22.06 -21.05 6.95
CA GLY A 94 21.78 -20.16 5.82
C GLY A 94 20.29 -19.87 5.67
N VAL A 95 19.44 -20.88 5.81
CA VAL A 95 17.97 -20.73 5.79
C VAL A 95 17.52 -19.84 6.94
N ILE A 96 17.98 -20.10 8.17
CA ILE A 96 17.59 -19.33 9.35
C ILE A 96 17.98 -17.86 9.20
N HIS A 97 19.22 -17.55 8.85
CA HIS A 97 19.68 -16.17 8.71
C HIS A 97 18.98 -15.43 7.57
N THR A 98 18.70 -16.13 6.47
CA THR A 98 17.93 -15.55 5.36
C THR A 98 16.52 -15.20 5.79
N LEU A 99 15.84 -16.10 6.52
CA LEU A 99 14.49 -15.85 7.03
C LEU A 99 14.46 -14.74 8.08
N GLN A 100 15.49 -14.62 8.92
CA GLN A 100 15.63 -13.49 9.85
C GLN A 100 15.77 -12.16 9.11
N ALA A 101 16.58 -12.11 8.05
CA ALA A 101 16.73 -10.92 7.23
C ALA A 101 15.41 -10.58 6.50
N LEU A 102 14.75 -11.59 5.91
CA LEU A 102 13.47 -11.42 5.22
C LEU A 102 12.33 -11.03 6.15
N LEU A 103 12.36 -11.42 7.43
CA LEU A 103 11.33 -11.04 8.39
C LEU A 103 11.25 -9.52 8.56
N ILE A 104 12.39 -8.84 8.44
CA ILE A 104 12.49 -7.38 8.57
C ILE A 104 12.43 -6.71 7.19
N LEU A 105 13.24 -7.16 6.24
CA LEU A 105 13.36 -6.52 4.92
C LEU A 105 12.19 -6.86 3.99
N GLY A 106 11.64 -8.07 4.08
CA GLY A 106 10.56 -8.55 3.23
C GLY A 106 9.33 -7.66 3.27
N PRO A 107 8.75 -7.35 4.45
CA PRO A 107 7.61 -6.45 4.57
C PRO A 107 7.88 -5.04 4.02
N VAL A 108 9.09 -4.50 4.23
CA VAL A 108 9.49 -3.18 3.73
C VAL A 108 9.54 -3.17 2.20
N ILE A 109 10.15 -4.20 1.61
CA ILE A 109 10.22 -4.35 0.15
C ILE A 109 8.82 -4.54 -0.43
N ALA A 110 8.00 -5.41 0.17
CA ALA A 110 6.63 -5.68 -0.26
C ALA A 110 5.78 -4.41 -0.23
N TYR A 111 5.89 -3.60 0.82
CA TYR A 111 5.22 -2.30 0.92
C TYR A 111 5.61 -1.37 -0.24
N GLN A 112 6.90 -1.17 -0.47
CA GLN A 112 7.40 -0.25 -1.50
C GLN A 112 7.00 -0.71 -2.91
N VAL A 113 7.09 -2.01 -3.19
CA VAL A 113 6.73 -2.59 -4.49
C VAL A 113 5.22 -2.49 -4.71
N ALA A 114 4.40 -2.93 -3.75
CA ALA A 114 2.95 -2.91 -3.88
C ALA A 114 2.43 -1.48 -4.07
N LYS A 115 2.96 -0.51 -3.30
CA LYS A 115 2.58 0.91 -3.44
C LYS A 115 2.89 1.43 -4.83
N ARG A 116 4.09 1.16 -5.36
CA ARG A 116 4.50 1.60 -6.70
C ARG A 116 3.68 0.97 -7.81
N ILE A 117 3.35 -0.32 -7.69
CA ILE A 117 2.49 -1.01 -8.66
C ILE A 117 1.10 -0.39 -8.67
N CYS A 118 0.49 -0.15 -7.50
CA CYS A 118 -0.84 0.47 -7.43
C CYS A 118 -0.84 1.86 -8.09
N LEU A 119 0.15 2.69 -7.80
CA LEU A 119 0.29 4.01 -8.40
C LEU A 119 0.50 3.95 -9.92
N ALA A 120 1.32 3.01 -10.41
CA ALA A 120 1.52 2.81 -11.84
C ALA A 120 0.22 2.38 -12.54
N LEU A 121 -0.56 1.48 -11.92
CA LEU A 121 -1.85 1.05 -12.44
C LEU A 121 -2.85 2.21 -12.48
N MET A 122 -2.90 3.05 -11.45
CA MET A 122 -3.75 4.24 -11.43
C MET A 122 -3.34 5.27 -12.51
N LYS A 123 -2.03 5.42 -12.79
CA LYS A 123 -1.55 6.29 -13.89
C LYS A 123 -2.03 5.76 -15.24
N LYS A 124 -1.91 4.46 -15.48
CA LYS A 124 -2.40 3.83 -16.70
C LYS A 124 -3.93 3.96 -16.83
N ASP A 125 -4.68 3.73 -15.76
CA ASP A 125 -6.14 3.90 -15.75
C ASP A 125 -6.53 5.37 -16.07
N ARG A 126 -5.74 6.35 -15.59
CA ARG A 126 -5.90 7.77 -15.91
C ARG A 126 -5.57 8.11 -17.37
N GLU A 127 -4.50 7.55 -17.92
CA GLU A 127 -4.13 7.74 -19.33
C GLU A 127 -5.20 7.19 -20.26
N ILE A 128 -5.71 5.99 -19.96
CA ILE A 128 -6.81 5.36 -20.68
C ILE A 128 -8.07 6.23 -20.62
N ALA A 129 -8.41 6.78 -19.45
CA ALA A 129 -9.57 7.66 -19.30
C ALA A 129 -9.46 8.97 -20.09
N LEU A 130 -8.25 9.49 -20.31
CA LEU A 130 -8.01 10.74 -21.05
C LEU A 130 -7.87 10.55 -22.57
N HIS A 131 -7.14 9.51 -22.99
CA HIS A 131 -6.75 9.34 -24.39
C HIS A 131 -7.52 8.22 -25.09
N GLY A 132 -8.20 7.34 -24.36
CA GLY A 132 -8.81 6.13 -24.88
C GLY A 132 -7.86 4.93 -24.78
N VAL A 133 -8.28 3.80 -25.33
CA VAL A 133 -7.48 2.56 -25.34
C VAL A 133 -6.62 2.47 -26.60
N GLU A 134 -5.43 1.90 -26.44
CA GLU A 134 -4.50 1.58 -27.53
C GLU A 134 -5.17 0.58 -28.49
N SER A 135 -5.48 1.00 -29.73
CA SER A 135 -6.13 0.10 -30.70
C SER A 135 -5.15 -0.82 -31.41
N GLY A 136 -3.83 -0.65 -31.22
CA GLY A 136 -2.78 -1.38 -31.93
C GLY A 136 -2.69 -1.04 -33.43
N ARG A 137 -3.42 -0.03 -33.91
CA ARG A 137 -3.39 0.41 -35.31
C ARG A 137 -2.53 1.65 -35.46
N ILE A 138 -1.37 1.46 -36.08
CA ILE A 138 -0.44 2.54 -36.39
C ILE A 138 -0.75 3.09 -37.78
N VAL A 139 -1.01 4.39 -37.88
CA VAL A 139 -1.26 5.09 -39.14
C VAL A 139 -0.11 6.06 -39.41
N LYS A 140 0.42 6.03 -40.63
CA LYS A 140 1.44 6.98 -41.10
C LYS A 140 0.75 8.21 -41.69
N LEU A 141 1.03 9.38 -41.14
CA LEU A 141 0.52 10.67 -41.60
C LEU A 141 1.25 11.12 -42.87
N PRO A 142 0.65 12.03 -43.67
CA PRO A 142 1.29 12.58 -44.87
C PRO A 142 2.64 13.26 -44.62
N GLY A 143 2.87 13.78 -43.40
CA GLY A 143 4.14 14.36 -42.97
C GLY A 143 5.24 13.34 -42.59
N GLY A 144 4.94 12.05 -42.64
CA GLY A 144 5.88 10.97 -42.29
C GLY A 144 5.83 10.51 -40.83
N GLU A 145 5.07 11.21 -39.98
CA GLU A 145 4.84 10.85 -38.58
C GLU A 145 3.98 9.58 -38.45
N PHE A 146 4.19 8.82 -37.38
CA PHE A 146 3.39 7.64 -37.05
C PHE A 146 2.57 7.93 -35.81
N ILE A 147 1.25 7.79 -35.91
CA ILE A 147 0.33 7.93 -34.78
C ILE A 147 -0.37 6.61 -34.51
N GLU A 148 -0.56 6.29 -33.23
CA GLU A 148 -1.44 5.21 -32.81
C GLU A 148 -2.86 5.74 -32.69
N VAL A 149 -3.79 5.11 -33.40
CA VAL A 149 -5.20 5.48 -33.27
C VAL A 149 -5.70 4.96 -31.92
N HIS A 150 -6.16 5.87 -31.07
CA HIS A 150 -6.79 5.51 -29.81
C HIS A 150 -8.28 5.34 -30.03
N GLU A 151 -8.84 4.24 -29.54
CA GLU A 151 -10.28 4.01 -29.53
C GLU A 151 -10.87 4.67 -28.27
N GLN A 152 -11.88 5.52 -28.46
CA GLN A 152 -12.54 6.18 -27.35
C GLN A 152 -13.37 5.18 -26.55
N LEU A 153 -13.22 5.22 -25.23
CA LEU A 153 -14.03 4.40 -24.32
C LEU A 153 -15.50 4.81 -24.37
N ASP A 154 -16.37 3.84 -24.14
CA ASP A 154 -17.76 4.10 -23.80
C ASP A 154 -17.86 4.90 -22.48
N GLU A 155 -18.92 5.69 -22.33
CA GLU A 155 -19.11 6.59 -21.19
C GLU A 155 -19.14 5.82 -19.86
N TYR A 156 -19.75 4.62 -19.86
CA TYR A 156 -19.80 3.75 -18.71
C TYR A 156 -18.41 3.20 -18.32
N GLU A 157 -17.60 2.80 -19.30
CA GLU A 157 -16.24 2.29 -19.06
C GLU A 157 -15.32 3.38 -18.53
N ARG A 158 -15.42 4.59 -19.10
CA ARG A 158 -14.70 5.76 -18.61
C ARG A 158 -15.11 6.09 -17.17
N TRP A 159 -16.40 6.10 -16.86
CA TRP A 159 -16.91 6.33 -15.50
C TRP A 159 -16.31 5.33 -14.52
N ARG A 160 -16.26 4.04 -14.87
CA ARG A 160 -15.72 2.96 -14.03
C ARG A 160 -14.22 3.12 -13.68
N LEU A 161 -13.45 3.87 -14.47
CA LEU A 161 -12.03 4.16 -14.23
C LEU A 161 -11.83 5.38 -13.33
N VAL A 162 -12.77 6.32 -13.33
CA VAL A 162 -12.68 7.58 -12.56
C VAL A 162 -13.55 7.57 -11.29
N SER A 163 -14.40 6.57 -11.10
CA SER A 163 -15.39 6.47 -10.02
C SER A 163 -14.81 6.07 -8.66
N TYR A 164 -13.71 6.69 -8.22
CA TYR A 164 -13.10 6.43 -6.92
C TYR A 164 -13.00 7.70 -6.06
N ASP A 165 -13.03 7.53 -4.74
CA ASP A 165 -12.96 8.64 -3.78
C ASP A 165 -11.56 9.28 -3.76
N ASP A 166 -11.49 10.61 -3.89
CA ASP A 166 -10.25 11.39 -3.68
C ASP A 166 -10.16 11.87 -2.23
N TYR A 167 -9.52 11.07 -1.39
CA TYR A 167 -9.24 11.42 0.00
C TYR A 167 -8.12 12.47 0.09
N LYS A 168 -8.46 13.68 0.54
CA LYS A 168 -7.47 14.75 0.75
C LYS A 168 -6.83 14.63 2.14
N PRO A 169 -5.53 14.94 2.30
CA PRO A 169 -4.88 14.95 3.60
C PRO A 169 -5.62 15.93 4.51
N LEU A 170 -5.82 15.50 5.76
CA LEU A 170 -6.52 16.32 6.74
C LEU A 170 -5.75 17.63 6.97
N MET A 171 -6.39 18.75 6.64
CA MET A 171 -5.85 20.08 6.91
C MET A 171 -5.92 20.36 8.41
N ILE A 172 -4.79 20.77 9.01
CA ILE A 172 -4.73 21.15 10.42
C ILE A 172 -5.60 22.40 10.61
N ARG A 173 -6.62 22.28 11.46
CA ARG A 173 -7.44 23.40 11.92
C ARG A 173 -7.25 23.59 13.42
N PRO A 174 -7.03 24.83 13.91
CA PRO A 174 -7.02 25.11 15.33
C PRO A 174 -8.36 24.71 15.97
N ASP A 175 -8.31 24.21 17.20
CA ASP A 175 -9.53 23.95 17.99
C ASP A 175 -10.28 25.29 18.26
N SER A 176 -11.50 25.19 18.76
CA SER A 176 -12.33 26.29 19.29
C SER A 176 -11.59 27.29 20.19
N ARG A 177 -10.51 26.85 20.84
CA ARG A 177 -9.60 27.66 21.70
C ARG A 177 -8.35 28.18 20.98
N GLY A 178 -8.26 28.07 19.66
CA GLY A 178 -7.12 28.49 18.84
C GLY A 178 -5.86 27.64 19.01
N ARG A 179 -5.92 26.52 19.75
CA ARG A 179 -4.76 25.65 20.04
C ARG A 179 -4.70 24.49 19.06
N ILE A 180 -3.48 24.14 18.65
CA ILE A 180 -3.18 22.92 17.88
C ILE A 180 -2.56 21.91 18.83
N THR A 181 -3.26 20.81 19.07
CA THR A 181 -2.78 19.73 19.95
C THR A 181 -1.76 18.84 19.26
N VAL A 182 -0.90 18.16 20.04
CA VAL A 182 0.08 17.20 19.52
C VAL A 182 -0.61 16.07 18.73
N ASN A 183 -1.75 15.58 19.22
CA ASN A 183 -2.53 14.55 18.55
C ASN A 183 -3.05 15.00 17.17
N GLN A 184 -3.47 16.27 17.03
CA GLN A 184 -3.88 16.84 15.74
C GLN A 184 -2.70 16.94 14.75
N ARG A 185 -1.50 17.30 15.25
CA ARG A 185 -0.28 17.31 14.41
C ARG A 185 0.11 15.91 13.95
N ALA A 186 0.10 14.94 14.87
CA ALA A 186 0.41 13.55 14.55
C ALA A 186 -0.58 12.98 13.52
N ARG A 187 -1.89 13.21 13.73
CA ARG A 187 -2.94 12.80 12.80
C ARG A 187 -2.77 13.40 11.42
N ALA A 188 -2.49 14.70 11.34
CA ALA A 188 -2.28 15.38 10.05
C ALA A 188 -1.01 14.90 9.33
N ALA A 189 0.07 14.64 10.07
CA ALA A 189 1.29 14.07 9.51
C ALA A 189 1.07 12.66 8.94
N LEU A 190 0.35 11.80 9.68
CA LEU A 190 -0.02 10.45 9.22
C LEU A 190 -0.97 10.51 8.02
N SER A 191 -1.96 11.39 8.04
CA SER A 191 -2.87 11.61 6.91
C SER A 191 -2.12 12.10 5.68
N LYS A 192 -1.16 13.02 5.86
CA LYS A 192 -0.26 13.44 4.78
C LYS A 192 0.49 12.24 4.22
N TRP A 193 1.24 11.50 5.03
CA TRP A 193 1.99 10.32 4.58
C TRP A 193 1.10 9.28 3.86
N PHE A 194 -0.13 9.08 4.36
CA PHE A 194 -1.07 8.11 3.79
C PHE A 194 -1.59 8.52 2.40
N PHE A 195 -1.79 9.83 2.16
CA PHE A 195 -2.43 10.39 0.96
C PHE A 195 -1.51 11.25 0.08
N GLU A 196 -0.22 11.39 0.40
CA GLU A 196 0.75 12.26 -0.30
C GLU A 196 0.93 11.86 -1.77
N ASP A 197 1.05 10.57 -2.04
CA ASP A 197 1.28 10.03 -3.38
C ASP A 197 -0.01 9.73 -4.17
N ARG A 198 -1.17 10.15 -3.68
CA ARG A 198 -2.45 9.79 -4.33
C ARG A 198 -2.59 10.42 -5.71
N ILE A 199 -3.32 9.75 -6.59
CA ILE A 199 -3.69 10.25 -7.90
C ILE A 199 -5.16 10.64 -7.86
N SER A 200 -5.45 11.90 -8.21
CA SER A 200 -6.83 12.38 -8.27
C SER A 200 -7.53 11.89 -9.55
N PRO A 201 -8.84 11.58 -9.46
CA PRO A 201 -9.63 11.17 -10.61
C PRO A 201 -9.69 12.27 -11.68
N VAL A 202 -9.82 11.85 -12.94
CA VAL A 202 -9.91 12.76 -14.09
C VAL A 202 -11.21 13.56 -14.00
N THR A 203 -11.11 14.88 -14.09
CA THR A 203 -12.29 15.76 -14.13
C THR A 203 -12.73 16.00 -15.58
N THR A 204 -13.99 16.35 -15.82
CA THR A 204 -14.48 16.77 -17.15
C THR A 204 -13.62 17.86 -17.78
N LYS A 205 -13.17 18.84 -16.99
CA LYS A 205 -12.23 19.89 -17.43
C LYS A 205 -10.88 19.36 -17.92
N ASP A 206 -10.41 18.24 -17.37
CA ASP A 206 -9.15 17.63 -17.80
C ASP A 206 -9.32 16.94 -19.16
N VAL A 207 -10.49 16.34 -19.41
CA VAL A 207 -10.87 15.74 -20.70
C VAL A 207 -11.03 16.82 -21.78
N GLU A 208 -11.69 17.94 -21.45
CA GLU A 208 -11.81 19.08 -22.38
C GLU A 208 -10.44 19.66 -22.76
N ARG A 209 -9.51 19.75 -21.80
CA ARG A 209 -8.13 20.20 -22.05
C ARG A 209 -7.35 19.22 -22.92
N SER A 210 -7.46 17.91 -22.69
CA SER A 210 -6.74 16.92 -23.51
C SER A 210 -7.23 16.90 -24.96
N HIS A 211 -8.50 17.19 -25.22
CA HIS A 211 -9.02 17.30 -26.58
C HIS A 211 -8.70 18.66 -27.24
N GLY A 212 -8.48 19.72 -26.46
CA GLY A 212 -8.16 21.06 -26.96
C GLY A 212 -6.73 21.23 -27.50
N ASP A 213 -5.77 20.41 -27.06
CA ASP A 213 -4.36 20.47 -27.51
C ASP A 213 -4.12 19.83 -28.90
N HIS A 214 -5.16 19.30 -29.56
CA HIS A 214 -5.10 18.68 -30.88
C HIS A 214 -5.70 19.53 -32.02
N HIS A 215 -5.94 20.83 -31.80
CA HIS A 215 -6.47 21.76 -32.79
C HIS A 215 -5.45 22.81 -33.24
#